data_AF-A0AAE1IA77-F1
#
_entry.id   AF-A0AAE1IA77-F1
#
_cell.length_a   1.000
_cell.length_b   1.000
_cell.length_c   1.000
_cell.angle_alpha   90.00
_cell.angle_beta   90.00
_cell.angle_gamma   90.00
#
_symmetry.space_group_name_H-M   'P 1'
#
loop_
_entity.id
_entity.type
_entity.pdbx_description
1 polymer ?
#
loop_
_entity_poly.entity_id
_entity_poly.type
_entity_poly.pdbx_seq_one_letter_code
_entity_poly.pdbx_strand_id
1 'polypeptide(L)'
;MQETDPPPYREHNGTAEEADDGNSHSDKIFVPPRTMKKVMALETHQERIRMVEEYITKKGEAVEAKEKALSRQKRALAETIKDAKKDVRSLRGTYWQRVRNILDAKEPLIRSLLFSKSYGLDLLACNALFAARKNGARLLHKKETEKIEAEFQKASKRVDEEYNALLDAMLASNKQTARAEVEV
;
A
#
# COMPACT_ATOMS: atom_id res chain seq x y z
N MET A 1 10.22 -14.92 -50.89
CA MET A 1 9.23 -14.92 -49.80
C MET A 1 9.86 -14.13 -48.67
N GLN A 2 9.22 -13.05 -48.23
CA GLN A 2 9.78 -12.08 -47.29
C GLN A 2 9.87 -12.68 -45.89
N GLU A 3 11.08 -12.74 -45.33
CA GLU A 3 11.32 -12.91 -43.90
C GLU A 3 10.78 -11.67 -43.17
N THR A 4 9.70 -11.85 -42.43
CA THR A 4 9.23 -10.84 -41.48
C THR A 4 9.99 -11.04 -40.17
N ASP A 5 11.11 -10.35 -40.04
CA ASP A 5 11.79 -10.19 -38.76
C ASP A 5 10.82 -9.64 -37.69
N PRO A 6 10.80 -10.20 -36.46
CA PRO A 6 10.01 -9.63 -35.38
C PRO A 6 10.54 -8.24 -34.99
N PRO A 7 9.66 -7.29 -34.60
CA PRO A 7 10.07 -5.93 -34.30
C PRO A 7 11.06 -5.89 -33.12
N PRO A 8 12.04 -4.95 -33.11
CA PRO A 8 13.06 -4.89 -32.08
C PRO A 8 12.44 -4.43 -30.76
N TYR A 9 12.46 -5.28 -29.74
CA TYR A 9 12.11 -4.88 -28.38
C TYR A 9 13.17 -3.90 -27.87
N ARG A 10 12.78 -2.68 -27.50
CA ARG A 10 13.67 -1.75 -26.79
C ARG A 10 14.02 -2.34 -25.43
N GLU A 11 15.26 -2.77 -25.26
CA GLU A 11 15.86 -3.04 -23.96
C GLU A 11 16.00 -1.71 -23.21
N HIS A 12 15.05 -1.42 -22.31
CA HIS A 12 15.14 -0.27 -21.41
C HIS A 12 16.12 -0.60 -20.27
N ASN A 13 17.38 -0.23 -20.43
CA ASN A 13 18.39 -0.17 -19.36
C ASN A 13 18.22 1.12 -18.54
N GLY A 14 17.06 1.31 -17.90
CA GLY A 14 16.76 2.50 -17.12
C GLY A 14 17.01 2.30 -15.63
N THR A 15 18.02 2.99 -15.10
CA THR A 15 18.13 3.32 -13.66
C THR A 15 16.90 4.12 -13.24
N ALA A 16 16.32 3.75 -12.10
CA ALA A 16 15.18 4.44 -11.52
C ALA A 16 15.58 5.86 -11.11
N GLU A 17 15.19 6.85 -11.90
CA GLU A 17 15.29 8.26 -11.54
C GLU A 17 13.89 8.89 -11.63
N GLU A 18 13.34 9.10 -10.43
CA GLU A 18 12.39 10.12 -9.97
C GLU A 18 11.17 10.51 -10.81
N ALA A 19 10.02 9.98 -10.35
CA ALA A 19 8.68 10.57 -10.20
C ALA A 19 8.20 11.71 -11.11
N ASP A 20 7.06 11.48 -11.78
CA ASP A 20 6.13 12.52 -12.19
C ASP A 20 4.71 12.22 -11.66
N ASP A 21 4.12 13.23 -11.04
CA ASP A 21 2.83 13.25 -10.36
C ASP A 21 1.70 13.37 -11.39
N GLY A 22 1.01 12.27 -11.69
CA GLY A 22 -0.09 12.34 -12.64
C GLY A 22 -0.90 11.06 -12.79
N ASN A 23 -1.60 10.64 -11.72
CA ASN A 23 -2.79 9.76 -11.73
C ASN A 23 -2.81 8.54 -12.68
N SER A 24 -1.65 8.05 -13.10
CA SER A 24 -1.48 6.80 -13.82
C SER A 24 -0.71 5.90 -12.89
N HIS A 25 -1.40 5.05 -12.14
CA HIS A 25 -0.83 3.90 -11.43
C HIS A 25 -0.25 2.86 -12.41
N SER A 26 0.37 3.31 -13.49
CA SER A 26 1.28 2.51 -14.28
C SER A 26 2.65 2.57 -13.62
N ASP A 27 2.77 2.04 -12.40
CA ASP A 27 3.95 1.21 -12.12
C ASP A 27 3.88 0.14 -13.21
N LYS A 28 4.56 0.39 -14.34
CA LYS A 28 4.45 -0.46 -15.53
C LYS A 28 4.89 -1.84 -15.08
N ILE A 29 3.91 -2.72 -14.89
CA ILE A 29 4.11 -4.07 -14.42
C ILE A 29 5.02 -4.73 -15.45
N PHE A 30 6.29 -4.85 -15.07
CA PHE A 30 7.32 -5.30 -15.96
C PHE A 30 7.55 -6.79 -15.74
N VAL A 31 7.62 -7.52 -16.84
CA VAL A 31 8.05 -8.91 -16.84
C VAL A 31 9.57 -8.93 -16.66
N PRO A 32 10.12 -9.56 -15.61
CA PRO A 32 11.55 -9.58 -15.38
C PRO A 32 12.31 -10.13 -16.59
N PRO A 33 13.53 -9.64 -16.91
CA PRO A 33 14.23 -10.01 -18.15
C PRO A 33 14.48 -11.52 -18.27
N ARG A 34 14.74 -12.20 -17.15
CA ARG A 34 14.91 -13.67 -17.10
C ARG A 34 13.63 -14.39 -17.49
N THR A 35 12.50 -13.92 -17.00
CA THR A 35 11.17 -14.45 -17.31
C THR A 35 10.82 -14.18 -18.77
N MET A 36 11.07 -12.95 -19.25
CA MET A 36 10.84 -12.56 -20.64
C MET A 36 11.65 -13.43 -21.61
N LYS A 37 12.90 -13.77 -21.28
CA LYS A 37 13.71 -14.69 -22.09
C LYS A 37 13.05 -16.06 -22.26
N LYS A 38 12.43 -16.60 -21.21
CA LYS A 38 11.68 -17.88 -21.28
C LYS A 38 10.42 -17.75 -22.13
N VAL A 39 9.70 -16.64 -21.99
CA VAL A 39 8.56 -16.33 -22.86
C VAL A 39 9.00 -16.30 -24.33
N MET A 40 10.10 -15.61 -24.65
CA MET A 40 10.61 -15.55 -26.02
C MET A 40 11.04 -16.90 -26.60
N ALA A 41 11.35 -17.87 -25.74
CA ALA A 41 11.69 -19.23 -26.16
C ALA A 41 10.46 -20.11 -26.49
N LEU A 42 9.25 -19.63 -26.23
CA LEU A 42 8.02 -20.30 -26.67
C LEU A 42 7.88 -20.18 -28.20
N GLU A 43 7.38 -21.22 -28.84
CA GLU A 43 7.33 -21.35 -30.30
C GLU A 43 6.42 -20.30 -30.93
N THR A 44 5.17 -20.21 -30.45
CA THR A 44 4.17 -19.38 -31.12
C THR A 44 4.10 -17.97 -30.54
N HIS A 45 3.91 -16.98 -31.42
CA HIS A 45 3.74 -15.59 -31.00
C HIS A 45 2.50 -15.41 -30.11
N GLN A 46 1.43 -16.16 -30.39
CA GLN A 46 0.19 -16.13 -29.64
C GLN A 46 0.39 -16.60 -28.19
N GLU A 47 1.17 -17.66 -27.95
CA GLU A 47 1.51 -18.08 -26.60
C GLU A 47 2.34 -17.04 -25.87
N ARG A 48 3.30 -16.40 -26.56
CA ARG A 48 4.10 -15.33 -25.97
C ARG A 48 3.24 -14.18 -25.47
N ILE A 49 2.30 -13.71 -26.30
CA ILE A 49 1.35 -12.66 -25.92
C ILE A 49 0.50 -13.10 -24.72
N ARG A 50 -0.14 -14.28 -24.83
CA ARG A 50 -1.00 -14.82 -23.75
C ARG A 50 -0.27 -14.87 -22.42
N MET A 51 0.97 -15.35 -22.42
CA MET A 51 1.78 -15.49 -21.22
C MET A 51 2.11 -14.11 -20.63
N VAL A 52 2.56 -13.15 -21.43
CA VAL A 52 2.82 -11.77 -20.97
C VAL A 52 1.57 -11.13 -20.37
N GLU A 53 0.42 -11.25 -21.03
CA GLU A 53 -0.85 -10.73 -20.54
C GLU A 53 -1.22 -11.35 -19.18
N GLU A 54 -1.15 -12.68 -19.06
CA GLU A 54 -1.47 -13.38 -17.83
C GLU A 54 -0.57 -12.95 -16.66
N TYR A 55 0.73 -12.78 -16.91
CA TYR A 55 1.66 -12.26 -15.90
C TYR A 55 1.29 -10.85 -15.45
N ILE A 56 1.02 -9.96 -16.41
CA ILE A 56 0.67 -8.56 -16.12
C ILE A 56 -0.62 -8.51 -15.29
N THR A 57 -1.63 -9.29 -15.66
CA THR A 57 -2.90 -9.37 -14.92
C THR A 57 -2.68 -9.84 -13.49
N LYS A 58 -2.01 -10.97 -13.27
CA LYS A 58 -1.78 -11.53 -11.92
C LYS A 58 -0.96 -10.61 -11.02
N LYS A 59 0.08 -9.96 -11.56
CA LYS A 59 0.81 -8.93 -10.83
C LYS A 59 -0.04 -7.70 -10.55
N GLY A 60 -0.91 -7.32 -11.48
CA GLY A 60 -1.82 -6.18 -11.35
C GLY A 60 -2.80 -6.38 -10.21
N GLU A 61 -3.38 -7.57 -10.09
CA GLU A 61 -4.25 -7.94 -8.99
C GLU A 61 -3.53 -7.84 -7.63
N ALA A 62 -2.27 -8.27 -7.56
CA ALA A 62 -1.47 -8.15 -6.32
C ALA A 62 -1.20 -6.68 -5.94
N VAL A 63 -0.93 -5.82 -6.93
CA VAL A 63 -0.74 -4.38 -6.72
C VAL A 63 -2.06 -3.72 -6.27
N GLU A 64 -3.16 -4.00 -6.96
CA GLU A 64 -4.48 -3.46 -6.62
C GLU A 64 -4.90 -3.86 -5.20
N ALA A 65 -4.64 -5.12 -4.82
CA ALA A 65 -4.90 -5.59 -3.46
C ALA A 65 -4.11 -4.80 -2.40
N LYS A 66 -2.84 -4.51 -2.65
CA LYS A 66 -2.00 -3.65 -1.79
C LYS A 66 -2.56 -2.24 -1.71
N GLU A 67 -2.89 -1.61 -2.84
CA GLU A 67 -3.43 -0.25 -2.88
C GLU A 67 -4.74 -0.13 -2.10
N LYS A 68 -5.63 -1.11 -2.27
CA LYS A 68 -6.90 -1.18 -1.54
C LYS A 68 -6.69 -1.34 -0.04
N ALA A 69 -5.73 -2.16 0.38
CA ALA A 69 -5.36 -2.33 1.78
C ALA A 69 -4.80 -1.04 2.38
N LEU A 70 -3.86 -0.38 1.69
CA LEU A 70 -3.28 0.90 2.12
C LEU A 70 -4.34 2.01 2.18
N SER A 71 -5.27 2.06 1.22
CA SER A 71 -6.37 3.03 1.22
C SER A 71 -7.30 2.84 2.42
N ARG A 72 -7.69 1.60 2.73
CA ARG A 72 -8.47 1.27 3.94
C ARG A 72 -7.74 1.68 5.21
N GLN A 73 -6.44 1.40 5.28
CA GLN A 73 -5.61 1.74 6.43
C GLN A 73 -5.51 3.26 6.66
N LYS A 74 -5.30 4.04 5.59
CA LYS A 74 -5.29 5.51 5.64
C LYS A 74 -6.61 6.07 6.18
N ARG A 75 -7.75 5.52 5.73
CA ARG A 75 -9.08 5.91 6.24
C ARG A 75 -9.23 5.59 7.73
N ALA A 76 -8.79 4.42 8.17
CA ALA A 76 -8.84 4.03 9.58
C ALA A 76 -8.00 4.96 10.48
N LEU A 77 -6.80 5.37 10.02
CA LEU A 77 -5.98 6.35 10.74
C LEU A 77 -6.69 7.71 10.85
N ALA A 78 -7.32 8.18 9.77
CA ALA A 78 -8.04 9.44 9.76
C ALA A 78 -9.20 9.44 10.78
N GLU A 79 -10.01 8.38 10.81
CA GLU A 79 -11.08 8.25 11.80
C GLU A 79 -10.54 8.16 13.23
N THR A 80 -9.46 7.42 13.46
CA THR A 80 -8.84 7.32 14.81
C THR A 80 -8.39 8.69 15.34
N ILE A 81 -7.81 9.52 14.47
CA ILE A 81 -7.38 10.88 14.84
C ILE A 81 -8.59 11.78 15.11
N LYS A 82 -9.65 11.64 14.32
CA LYS A 82 -10.90 12.39 14.48
C LYS A 82 -11.61 12.02 15.78
N ASP A 83 -11.65 10.74 16.14
CA ASP A 83 -12.20 10.27 17.42
C ASP A 83 -11.38 10.80 18.60
N ALA A 84 -10.04 10.77 18.51
CA ALA A 84 -9.19 11.37 19.53
C ALA A 84 -9.49 12.87 19.73
N LYS A 85 -9.79 13.61 18.64
CA LYS A 85 -10.19 15.02 18.71
C LYS A 85 -11.56 15.20 19.36
N LYS A 86 -12.50 14.29 19.09
CA LYS A 86 -13.85 14.28 19.69
C LYS A 86 -13.78 14.01 21.20
N ASP A 87 -12.98 13.04 21.62
CA ASP A 87 -12.76 12.71 23.03
C ASP A 87 -12.21 13.93 23.79
N VAL A 88 -11.21 14.62 23.24
CA VAL A 88 -10.65 15.83 23.84
C VAL A 88 -11.70 16.94 23.94
N ARG A 89 -12.56 17.11 22.91
CA ARG A 89 -13.65 18.09 22.96
C ARG A 89 -14.66 17.74 24.05
N SER A 90 -14.99 16.45 24.21
CA SER A 90 -15.88 15.95 25.26
C SER A 90 -15.31 16.18 26.66
N LEU A 91 -14.02 15.86 26.87
CA LEU A 91 -13.31 16.14 28.11
C LEU A 91 -13.31 17.64 28.46
N ARG A 92 -13.07 18.51 27.47
CA ARG A 92 -13.18 19.97 27.68
C ARG A 92 -14.60 20.39 28.08
N GLY A 93 -15.63 19.84 27.42
CA GLY A 93 -17.02 20.15 27.74
C GLY A 93 -17.41 19.72 29.16
N THR A 94 -17.09 18.50 29.54
CA THR A 94 -17.37 17.97 30.89
C THR A 94 -16.62 18.74 31.98
N TYR A 95 -15.36 19.10 31.74
CA TYR A 95 -14.59 19.96 32.63
C TYR A 95 -15.27 21.32 32.82
N TRP A 96 -15.66 21.98 31.72
CA TRP A 96 -16.34 23.26 31.77
C TRP A 96 -17.66 23.21 32.52
N GLN A 97 -18.44 22.15 32.31
CA GLN A 97 -19.67 21.91 33.04
C GLN A 97 -19.41 21.84 34.56
N ARG A 98 -18.38 21.09 34.98
CA ARG A 98 -18.00 20.97 36.40
C ARG A 98 -17.52 22.30 36.98
N VAL A 99 -16.67 23.02 36.26
CA VAL A 99 -16.20 24.35 36.69
C VAL A 99 -17.39 25.29 36.87
N ARG A 100 -18.32 25.34 35.90
CA ARG A 100 -19.52 26.17 36.00
C ARG A 100 -20.38 25.81 37.21
N ASN A 101 -20.62 24.52 37.45
CA ASN A 101 -21.38 24.06 38.63
C ASN A 101 -20.71 24.46 39.95
N ILE A 102 -19.37 24.40 40.03
CA ILE A 102 -18.62 24.83 41.23
C ILE A 102 -18.70 26.35 41.42
N LEU A 103 -18.63 27.11 40.32
CA LEU A 103 -18.71 28.57 40.35
C LEU A 103 -20.10 29.06 40.75
N ASP A 104 -21.16 28.40 40.28
CA ASP A 104 -22.53 28.70 40.67
C ASP A 104 -22.77 28.39 42.17
N ALA A 105 -21.93 27.51 42.76
CA ALA A 105 -21.99 27.13 44.18
C ALA A 105 -21.07 27.96 45.12
N LYS A 106 -20.27 28.92 44.62
CA LYS A 106 -19.27 29.68 45.40
C LYS A 106 -19.43 31.20 45.26
N GLU A 107 -19.05 31.95 46.30
CA GLU A 107 -19.08 33.43 46.35
C GLU A 107 -18.24 34.13 45.24
N PRO A 108 -18.56 35.38 44.86
CA PRO A 108 -17.95 36.09 43.72
C PRO A 108 -16.42 36.26 43.77
N LEU A 109 -15.83 36.33 44.96
CA LEU A 109 -14.39 36.53 45.16
C LEU A 109 -13.56 35.27 44.87
N ILE A 110 -14.12 34.07 45.10
CA ILE A 110 -13.45 32.78 44.82
C ILE A 110 -13.45 32.50 43.30
N ARG A 111 -14.46 33.02 42.59
CA ARG A 111 -14.63 32.89 41.14
C ARG A 111 -13.49 33.53 40.34
N SER A 112 -12.93 34.65 40.81
CA SER A 112 -11.79 35.31 40.13
C SER A 112 -10.47 34.56 40.32
N LEU A 113 -10.27 33.95 41.49
CA LEU A 113 -9.03 33.28 41.87
C LEU A 113 -8.83 31.94 41.13
N LEU A 114 -9.92 31.19 40.92
CA LEU A 114 -9.90 29.92 40.19
C LEU A 114 -9.62 30.09 38.68
N PHE A 115 -10.04 31.21 38.07
CA PHE A 115 -9.90 31.44 36.63
C PHE A 115 -8.46 31.76 36.17
N SER A 116 -7.61 32.30 37.06
CA SER A 116 -6.29 32.80 36.66
C SER A 116 -5.18 31.74 36.62
N LYS A 117 -5.32 30.60 37.29
CA LYS A 117 -4.25 29.57 37.40
C LYS A 117 -4.55 28.22 36.75
N SER A 118 -5.80 27.76 36.68
CA SER A 118 -6.10 26.42 36.16
C SER A 118 -6.18 26.35 34.62
N TYR A 119 -6.50 27.47 33.97
CA TYR A 119 -6.80 27.52 32.53
C TYR A 119 -5.64 27.07 31.62
N GLY A 120 -4.41 27.43 32.00
CA GLY A 120 -3.23 27.11 31.20
C GLY A 120 -2.81 25.64 31.28
N LEU A 121 -2.90 25.04 32.48
CA LEU A 121 -2.42 23.68 32.73
C LEU A 121 -3.34 22.61 32.13
N ASP A 122 -4.66 22.79 32.20
CA ASP A 122 -5.63 21.83 31.65
C ASP A 122 -5.64 21.80 30.11
N LEU A 123 -5.39 22.96 29.48
CA LEU A 123 -5.26 23.05 28.02
C LEU A 123 -4.00 22.31 27.53
N LEU A 124 -2.88 22.46 28.25
CA LEU A 124 -1.63 21.77 27.98
C LEU A 124 -1.77 20.26 28.15
N ALA A 125 -2.42 19.80 29.22
CA ALA A 125 -2.68 18.38 29.45
C ALA A 125 -3.55 17.74 28.36
N CYS A 126 -4.63 18.42 27.94
CA CYS A 126 -5.47 17.97 26.82
C CYS A 126 -4.70 17.90 25.50
N ASN A 127 -3.87 18.90 25.22
CA ASN A 127 -3.04 18.92 24.01
C ASN A 127 -1.98 17.81 24.02
N ALA A 128 -1.38 17.53 25.18
CA ALA A 128 -0.42 16.44 25.37
C ALA A 128 -1.08 15.07 25.15
N LEU A 129 -2.28 14.85 25.71
CA LEU A 129 -3.06 13.62 25.47
C LEU A 129 -3.41 13.43 24.00
N PHE A 130 -3.84 14.49 23.31
CA PHE A 130 -4.10 14.44 21.87
C PHE A 130 -2.84 14.09 21.08
N ALA A 131 -1.70 14.73 21.39
CA ALA A 131 -0.43 14.47 20.74
C ALA A 131 0.05 13.02 20.96
N ALA A 132 -0.04 12.51 22.19
CA ALA A 132 0.30 11.14 22.52
C ALA A 132 -0.56 10.13 21.75
N ARG A 133 -1.88 10.33 21.70
CA ARG A 133 -2.79 9.45 20.95
C ARG A 133 -2.57 9.51 19.45
N LYS A 134 -2.30 10.70 18.89
CA LYS A 134 -1.93 10.87 17.48
C LYS A 134 -0.62 10.14 17.15
N ASN A 135 0.37 10.22 18.02
CA ASN A 135 1.66 9.53 17.84
C ASN A 135 1.49 8.01 17.93
N GLY A 136 0.70 7.52 18.89
CA GLY A 136 0.35 6.10 18.99
C GLY A 136 -0.36 5.59 17.74
N ALA A 137 -1.36 6.33 17.23
CA ALA A 137 -2.06 5.99 15.99
C ALA A 137 -1.14 5.97 14.77
N ARG A 138 -0.21 6.93 14.66
CA ARG A 138 0.81 6.96 13.60
C ARG A 138 1.78 5.77 13.69
N LEU A 139 2.20 5.38 14.88
CA LEU A 139 3.08 4.23 15.08
C LEU A 139 2.39 2.93 14.66
N LEU A 140 1.14 2.73 15.08
CA LEU A 140 0.34 1.59 14.65
C LEU A 140 0.14 1.58 13.14
N HIS A 141 -0.17 2.73 12.55
CA HIS A 141 -0.25 2.86 11.10
C HIS A 141 1.08 2.47 10.43
N LYS A 142 2.22 2.98 10.90
CA LYS A 142 3.53 2.61 10.33
C LYS A 142 3.74 1.09 10.35
N LYS A 143 3.51 0.43 11.50
CA LYS A 143 3.65 -1.03 11.63
C LYS A 143 2.72 -1.81 10.70
N GLU A 144 1.46 -1.39 10.59
CA GLU A 144 0.50 -2.03 9.70
C GLU A 144 0.84 -1.82 8.21
N THR A 145 1.36 -0.65 7.84
CA THR A 145 1.85 -0.40 6.47
C THR A 145 3.03 -1.32 6.15
N GLU A 146 3.98 -1.47 7.08
CA GLU A 146 5.12 -2.39 6.92
C GLU A 146 4.66 -3.85 6.74
N LYS A 147 3.63 -4.29 7.47
CA LYS A 147 3.03 -5.63 7.28
C LYS A 147 2.39 -5.78 5.90
N ILE A 148 1.58 -4.81 5.48
CA ILE A 148 0.94 -4.82 4.15
C ILE A 148 2.01 -4.90 3.05
N GLU A 149 3.10 -4.13 3.19
CA GLU A 149 4.20 -4.15 2.23
C GLU A 149 4.90 -5.51 2.20
N ALA A 150 5.15 -6.12 3.36
CA ALA A 150 5.77 -7.44 3.45
C ALA A 150 4.90 -8.54 2.82
N GLU A 151 3.58 -8.50 3.06
CA GLU A 151 2.62 -9.41 2.45
C GLU A 151 2.57 -9.24 0.94
N PHE A 152 2.54 -7.99 0.45
CA PHE A 152 2.62 -7.70 -0.98
C PHE A 152 3.90 -8.24 -1.62
N GLN A 153 5.08 -7.99 -1.02
CA GLN A 153 6.34 -8.51 -1.55
C GLN A 153 6.35 -10.03 -1.61
N LYS A 154 5.78 -10.70 -0.61
CA LYS A 154 5.64 -12.16 -0.59
C LYS A 154 4.69 -12.66 -1.68
N ALA A 155 3.54 -12.01 -1.87
CA ALA A 155 2.60 -12.36 -2.94
C ALA A 155 3.20 -12.14 -4.33
N SER A 156 3.86 -11.01 -4.53
CA SER A 156 4.59 -10.67 -5.76
C SER A 156 5.64 -11.74 -6.10
N LYS A 157 6.45 -12.17 -5.12
CA LYS A 157 7.45 -13.23 -5.34
C LYS A 157 6.81 -14.56 -5.72
N ARG A 158 5.70 -14.94 -5.08
CA ARG A 158 4.97 -16.17 -5.41
C ARG A 158 4.47 -16.15 -6.86
N VAL A 159 3.91 -15.03 -7.31
CA VAL A 159 3.50 -14.88 -8.72
C VAL A 159 4.70 -15.06 -9.65
N ASP A 160 5.86 -14.47 -9.32
CA ASP A 160 7.08 -14.61 -10.12
C ASP A 160 7.57 -16.07 -10.17
N GLU A 161 7.49 -16.80 -9.05
CA GLU A 161 7.89 -18.22 -8.95
C GLU A 161 6.93 -19.15 -9.70
N GLU A 162 5.62 -19.02 -9.47
CA GLU A 162 4.58 -19.83 -10.11
C GLU A 162 4.61 -19.65 -11.63
N TYR A 163 4.74 -18.42 -12.08
CA TYR A 163 4.79 -18.11 -13.51
C TYR A 163 6.08 -18.63 -14.16
N ASN A 164 7.22 -18.56 -13.47
CA ASN A 164 8.46 -19.17 -13.96
C ASN A 164 8.36 -20.69 -14.07
N ALA A 165 7.74 -21.36 -13.09
CA ALA A 165 7.53 -22.80 -13.12
C ALA A 165 6.62 -23.22 -14.29
N LEU A 166 5.57 -22.45 -14.56
CA LEU A 166 4.69 -22.67 -15.71
C LEU A 166 5.44 -22.57 -17.03
N LEU A 167 6.27 -21.54 -17.21
CA LEU A 167 7.09 -21.39 -18.42
C LEU A 167 8.09 -22.54 -18.58
N ASP A 168 8.71 -23.00 -17.49
CA ASP A 168 9.64 -24.15 -17.55
C ASP A 168 8.92 -25.44 -17.98
N ALA A 169 7.70 -25.67 -17.49
CA ALA A 169 6.88 -26.80 -17.88
C ALA A 169 6.49 -26.75 -19.38
N MET A 170 6.07 -25.58 -19.88
CA MET A 170 5.74 -25.41 -21.30
C MET A 170 6.96 -25.66 -22.20
N LEU A 171 8.11 -25.10 -21.86
CA LEU A 171 9.34 -25.31 -22.63
C LEU A 171 9.83 -26.76 -22.61
N ALA A 172 9.61 -27.49 -21.50
CA ALA A 172 9.92 -28.91 -21.43
C ALA A 172 8.97 -29.74 -22.32
N SER A 173 7.68 -29.40 -22.34
CA SER A 173 6.68 -30.05 -23.19
C SER A 173 7.00 -29.89 -24.67
N ASN A 174 7.29 -28.67 -25.12
CA ASN A 174 7.61 -28.40 -26.54
C ASN A 174 8.83 -29.21 -27.01
N LYS A 175 9.86 -29.33 -26.16
CA LYS A 175 11.04 -30.16 -26.45
C LYS A 175 10.72 -31.65 -26.58
N GLN A 176 9.75 -32.17 -25.83
CA GLN A 176 9.33 -33.57 -25.92
C GLN A 176 8.53 -33.80 -27.21
N THR A 177 7.62 -32.89 -27.56
CA THR A 177 6.85 -32.95 -28.81
C THR A 177 7.77 -32.92 -30.02
N ALA A 178 8.74 -32.00 -30.05
CA ALA A 178 9.71 -31.90 -31.14
C ALA A 178 10.61 -33.14 -31.30
N ARG A 179 10.88 -33.89 -30.22
CA ARG A 179 11.63 -35.16 -30.29
C ARG A 179 10.77 -36.30 -30.83
N ALA A 180 9.50 -36.37 -30.43
CA ALA A 180 8.57 -37.38 -30.90
C ALA A 180 8.30 -37.26 -32.41
N GLU A 181 8.28 -36.05 -32.96
CA GLU A 181 8.10 -35.82 -34.41
C GLU A 181 9.33 -36.19 -35.27
N VAL A 182 10.52 -36.30 -34.66
CA VAL A 182 11.78 -36.64 -35.36
C VAL A 182 12.04 -38.16 -35.36
N GLU A 183 11.40 -38.92 -34.46
CA GLU A 183 11.54 -40.37 -34.33
C GLU A 183 10.47 -41.18 -35.08
N VAL A 184 9.56 -40.50 -35.81
CA VAL A 184 8.53 -41.09 -36.69
C VAL A 184 8.93 -40.99 -38.15
#